data_AF-A0A3N5BJ13-F1
#
_entry.id   AF-A0A3N5BJ13-F1
#
_cell.length_a   1.000
_cell.length_b   1.000
_cell.length_c   1.000
_cell.angle_alpha   90.00
_cell.angle_beta   90.00
_cell.angle_gamma   90.00
#
_symmetry.space_group_name_H-M   'P 1'
#
loop_
_entity.id
_entity.type
_entity.pdbx_description
1 polymer ?
#
loop_
_entity_poly.entity_id
_entity_poly.type
_entity_poly.pdbx_seq_one_letter_code
_entity_poly.pdbx_strand_id
1 'polypeptide(L)'
;MEELIKKLEGYLFSDYVYQEAINDNIITEYKRLLNGTIQDTSTSFYFLNDLLLQCGALNTQVLHPEVKPFIGFMPTLLEDTFYVKHVAEDLRVVIHDKITHLDDEPIEHIRNKYKHLLTSNDSGLLLQHIIRRNRFMTIARGNQTYTMDVLTFNALNLTVDPYFKLTDESNHLELRVSHLNFDIDFIEQMLDRYRHKINDDTTFTLNLTGNRGGEIYLKGLINKLEIISSQIKSIKIDEYTAGNALLLANFYESKGIQVYGENTGVIHDESLCRYVEIGNGFILKYPNQPISLDMIE
;
A
#
# COMPACT_ATOMS: atom_id res chain seq x y z
N MET A 1 -8.99 -25.69 -4.23
CA MET A 1 -9.48 -24.50 -3.51
C MET A 1 -9.98 -24.80 -2.11
N GLU A 2 -10.88 -25.77 -1.89
CA GLU A 2 -11.32 -26.15 -0.52
C GLU A 2 -10.16 -26.51 0.42
N GLU A 3 -9.14 -27.23 -0.07
CA GLU A 3 -7.94 -27.55 0.71
C GLU A 3 -7.12 -26.30 1.09
N LEU A 4 -7.04 -25.31 0.20
CA LEU A 4 -6.35 -24.03 0.47
C LEU A 4 -7.07 -23.26 1.57
N ILE A 5 -8.40 -23.23 1.52
CA ILE A 5 -9.23 -22.57 2.54
C ILE A 5 -9.13 -23.29 3.87
N LYS A 6 -9.15 -24.63 3.88
CA LYS A 6 -8.95 -25.41 5.11
C LYS A 6 -7.58 -25.13 5.74
N LYS A 7 -6.53 -24.96 4.93
CA LYS A 7 -5.21 -24.54 5.42
C LYS A 7 -5.25 -23.12 5.98
N LEU A 8 -5.84 -22.16 5.27
CA LEU A 8 -6.03 -20.78 5.74
C LEU A 8 -6.81 -20.71 7.05
N GLU A 9 -7.91 -21.46 7.17
CA GLU A 9 -8.66 -21.61 8.41
C GLU A 9 -7.78 -22.12 9.54
N GLY A 10 -6.97 -23.16 9.28
CA GLY A 10 -5.99 -23.65 10.23
C GLY A 10 -5.05 -22.54 10.73
N TYR A 11 -4.59 -21.64 9.86
CA TYR A 11 -3.74 -20.52 10.25
C TYR A 11 -4.50 -19.39 10.96
N LEU A 12 -5.67 -19.02 10.47
CA LEU A 12 -6.51 -17.95 11.03
C LEU A 12 -7.05 -18.29 12.43
N PHE A 13 -7.35 -19.57 12.67
CA PHE A 13 -7.94 -20.08 13.92
C PHE A 13 -6.97 -20.80 14.85
N SER A 14 -5.72 -21.06 14.43
CA SER A 14 -4.66 -21.45 15.37
C SER A 14 -4.33 -20.28 16.33
N ASP A 15 -3.69 -20.60 17.46
CA ASP A 15 -3.45 -19.75 18.66
C ASP A 15 -2.81 -18.34 18.45
N TYR A 16 -2.70 -17.81 17.24
CA TYR A 16 -1.78 -16.71 16.92
C TYR A 16 -2.38 -15.43 16.33
N VAL A 17 -3.65 -15.36 15.88
CA VAL A 17 -4.07 -14.12 15.18
C VAL A 17 -5.47 -13.58 15.50
N TYR A 18 -6.56 -14.38 15.49
CA TYR A 18 -7.91 -13.80 15.66
C TYR A 18 -8.92 -14.79 16.28
N GLN A 19 -8.92 -14.95 17.61
CA GLN A 19 -9.90 -15.81 18.30
C GLN A 19 -11.24 -15.12 18.60
N GLU A 20 -11.35 -13.78 18.54
CA GLU A 20 -12.56 -13.06 19.02
C GLU A 20 -13.43 -12.39 17.94
N ALA A 21 -13.06 -12.39 16.65
CA ALA A 21 -13.80 -11.59 15.65
C ALA A 21 -13.98 -12.19 14.25
N ILE A 22 -13.58 -13.45 14.00
CA ILE A 22 -13.91 -14.08 12.70
C ILE A 22 -15.34 -14.57 12.75
N ASN A 23 -16.23 -13.89 12.03
CA ASN A 23 -17.62 -14.28 11.91
C ASN A 23 -17.70 -15.58 11.10
N ASP A 24 -17.97 -16.71 11.76
CA ASP A 24 -18.15 -18.04 11.13
C ASP A 24 -19.10 -18.03 9.92
N ASN A 25 -20.02 -17.05 9.87
CA ASN A 25 -20.90 -16.84 8.72
C ASN A 25 -20.17 -16.41 7.45
N ILE A 26 -19.11 -15.59 7.54
CA ILE A 26 -18.32 -15.11 6.39
C ILE A 26 -17.61 -16.29 5.74
N ILE A 27 -16.94 -17.12 6.53
CA ILE A 27 -16.24 -18.31 6.02
C ILE A 27 -17.21 -19.30 5.40
N THR A 28 -18.38 -19.49 6.02
CA THR A 28 -19.43 -20.36 5.51
C THR A 28 -19.99 -19.84 4.18
N GLU A 29 -20.19 -18.53 4.05
CA GLU A 29 -20.62 -17.87 2.81
C GLU A 29 -19.58 -18.04 1.71
N TYR A 30 -18.30 -17.79 2.00
CA TYR A 30 -17.22 -17.98 1.04
C TYR A 30 -17.11 -19.43 0.59
N LYS A 31 -17.18 -20.40 1.53
CA LYS A 31 -17.27 -21.85 1.23
C LYS A 31 -18.38 -22.17 0.23
N ARG A 32 -19.55 -21.54 0.35
CA ARG A 32 -20.65 -21.72 -0.61
C ARG A 32 -20.33 -21.13 -1.98
N LEU A 33 -19.68 -19.97 -2.04
CA LEU A 33 -19.28 -19.31 -3.29
C LEU A 33 -18.23 -20.11 -4.08
N LEU A 34 -17.40 -20.92 -3.42
CA LEU A 34 -16.42 -21.80 -4.11
C LEU A 34 -17.05 -22.91 -4.93
N ASN A 35 -18.23 -23.39 -4.54
CA ASN A 35 -18.89 -24.50 -5.22
C ASN A 35 -19.44 -24.12 -6.61
N GLY A 36 -19.26 -22.86 -7.04
CA GLY A 36 -19.76 -22.35 -8.31
C GLY A 36 -18.74 -22.22 -9.45
N THR A 37 -17.57 -21.60 -9.24
CA THR A 37 -16.97 -20.88 -10.40
C THR A 37 -15.48 -20.51 -10.32
N ILE A 38 -14.65 -21.13 -9.48
CA ILE A 38 -13.22 -20.75 -9.42
C ILE A 38 -12.37 -21.77 -10.19
N GLN A 39 -11.91 -21.39 -11.40
CA GLN A 39 -11.14 -22.27 -12.29
C GLN A 39 -9.71 -21.79 -12.57
N ASP A 40 -9.41 -20.51 -12.41
CA ASP A 40 -8.08 -19.94 -12.71
C ASP A 40 -7.38 -19.37 -11.45
N THR A 41 -6.06 -19.23 -11.57
CA THR A 41 -5.15 -18.77 -10.51
C THR A 41 -5.46 -17.34 -10.06
N SER A 42 -5.82 -16.43 -10.97
CA SER A 42 -6.10 -15.03 -10.62
C SER A 42 -7.40 -14.89 -9.85
N THR A 43 -8.46 -15.57 -10.28
CA THR A 43 -9.73 -15.61 -9.54
C THR A 43 -9.51 -16.21 -8.15
N SER A 44 -8.72 -17.29 -8.04
CA SER A 44 -8.35 -17.89 -6.76
C SER A 44 -7.58 -16.91 -5.86
N PHE A 45 -6.60 -16.19 -6.41
CA PHE A 45 -5.80 -15.20 -5.70
C PHE A 45 -6.66 -14.08 -5.08
N TYR A 46 -7.55 -13.48 -5.88
CA TYR A 46 -8.39 -12.39 -5.41
C TYR A 46 -9.42 -12.88 -4.40
N PHE A 47 -10.00 -14.06 -4.63
CA PHE A 47 -10.96 -14.66 -3.70
C PHE A 47 -10.35 -14.93 -2.31
N LEU A 48 -9.15 -15.51 -2.25
CA LEU A 48 -8.49 -15.80 -0.97
C LEU A 48 -8.11 -14.52 -0.20
N ASN A 49 -7.64 -13.49 -0.90
CA ASN A 49 -7.33 -12.21 -0.27
C ASN A 49 -8.60 -11.44 0.16
N ASP A 50 -9.72 -11.56 -0.58
CA ASP A 50 -11.01 -10.97 -0.19
C ASP A 50 -11.56 -11.64 1.08
N LEU A 51 -11.42 -12.97 1.19
CA LEU A 51 -11.73 -13.70 2.42
C LEU A 51 -10.92 -13.19 3.62
N LEU A 52 -9.60 -13.07 3.47
CA LEU A 52 -8.72 -12.56 4.53
C LEU A 52 -9.12 -11.15 4.96
N LEU A 53 -9.46 -10.30 3.98
CA LEU A 53 -9.91 -8.95 4.21
C LEU A 53 -11.24 -8.90 4.98
N GLN A 54 -12.24 -9.68 4.58
CA GLN A 54 -13.53 -9.79 5.25
C GLN A 54 -13.42 -10.34 6.68
N CYS A 55 -12.42 -11.19 6.93
CA CYS A 55 -12.07 -11.65 8.26
C CYS A 55 -11.30 -10.62 9.11
N GLY A 56 -11.05 -9.40 8.59
CA GLY A 56 -10.30 -8.36 9.29
C GLY A 56 -8.79 -8.59 9.36
N ALA A 57 -8.26 -9.57 8.60
CA ALA A 57 -6.85 -9.90 8.59
C ALA A 57 -6.04 -8.94 7.69
N LEU A 58 -6.09 -7.63 7.99
CA LEU A 58 -5.55 -6.54 7.17
C LEU A 58 -4.04 -6.66 6.86
N ASN A 59 -3.31 -7.38 7.71
CA ASN A 59 -1.85 -7.58 7.60
C ASN A 59 -1.47 -8.96 7.03
N THR A 60 -2.47 -9.75 6.65
CA THR A 60 -2.30 -11.08 6.08
C THR A 60 -2.69 -11.04 4.62
N GLN A 61 -1.84 -11.58 3.75
CA GLN A 61 -2.10 -11.62 2.32
C GLN A 61 -1.66 -12.95 1.72
N VAL A 62 -2.40 -13.38 0.69
CA VAL A 62 -1.95 -14.47 -0.18
C VAL A 62 -1.19 -13.85 -1.35
N LEU A 63 -0.02 -14.41 -1.65
CA LEU A 63 0.86 -14.07 -2.75
C LEU A 63 0.86 -15.20 -3.78
N HIS A 64 1.01 -14.86 -5.06
CA HIS A 64 1.23 -15.84 -6.13
C HIS A 64 2.14 -15.21 -7.19
N PRO A 65 3.21 -15.90 -7.65
CA PRO A 65 4.21 -15.31 -8.56
C PRO A 65 3.64 -14.86 -9.91
N GLU A 66 2.57 -15.50 -10.36
CA GLU A 66 1.92 -15.18 -11.65
C GLU A 66 0.89 -14.04 -11.55
N VAL A 67 0.52 -13.62 -10.32
CA VAL A 67 -0.53 -12.61 -10.13
C VAL A 67 0.06 -11.28 -9.71
N LYS A 68 -0.20 -10.26 -10.52
CA LYS A 68 0.21 -8.88 -10.28
C LYS A 68 -0.69 -8.25 -9.20
N PRO A 69 -0.17 -7.89 -8.02
CA PRO A 69 -1.04 -7.55 -6.90
C PRO A 69 -1.40 -6.06 -6.80
N PHE A 70 -0.77 -5.17 -7.56
CA PHE A 70 -0.96 -3.73 -7.42
C PHE A 70 -1.75 -3.13 -8.57
N ILE A 71 -2.51 -2.07 -8.32
CA ILE A 71 -3.02 -1.18 -9.38
C ILE A 71 -2.10 0.04 -9.46
N GLY A 72 -2.04 0.69 -10.62
CA GLY A 72 -1.08 1.77 -10.89
C GLY A 72 -1.40 3.12 -10.22
N PHE A 73 -2.29 3.16 -9.22
CA PHE A 73 -2.71 4.37 -8.53
C PHE A 73 -3.20 4.08 -7.10
N MET A 74 -3.21 5.11 -6.26
CA MET A 74 -3.73 5.06 -4.89
C MET A 74 -5.14 5.66 -4.85
N PRO A 75 -6.17 4.87 -4.52
CA PRO A 75 -7.50 5.36 -4.21
C PRO A 75 -7.59 5.90 -2.79
N THR A 76 -8.55 6.81 -2.56
CA THR A 76 -8.97 7.32 -1.25
C THR A 76 -10.49 7.32 -1.18
N LEU A 77 -11.05 7.26 0.03
CA LEU A 77 -12.48 7.41 0.28
C LEU A 77 -12.72 8.83 0.79
N LEU A 78 -13.41 9.64 0.00
CA LEU A 78 -13.85 10.97 0.42
C LEU A 78 -15.38 10.97 0.48
N GLU A 79 -15.92 11.29 1.64
CA GLU A 79 -17.35 11.22 1.95
C GLU A 79 -17.90 9.83 1.61
N ASP A 80 -18.55 9.71 0.45
CA ASP A 80 -19.29 8.55 0.03
C ASP A 80 -18.79 7.90 -1.26
N THR A 81 -17.57 8.24 -1.69
CA THR A 81 -17.06 7.85 -3.02
C THR A 81 -15.55 7.60 -3.02
N PHE A 82 -15.12 6.70 -3.90
CA PHE A 82 -13.70 6.44 -4.13
C PHE A 82 -13.14 7.44 -5.14
N TYR A 83 -12.01 8.05 -4.82
CA TYR A 83 -11.28 8.97 -5.68
C TYR A 83 -9.85 8.52 -5.88
N VAL A 84 -9.26 8.88 -7.02
CA VAL A 84 -7.83 8.73 -7.24
C VAL A 84 -7.08 9.83 -6.47
N LYS A 85 -6.27 9.47 -5.47
CA LYS A 85 -5.43 10.44 -4.74
C LYS A 85 -4.05 10.60 -5.35
N HIS A 86 -3.46 9.49 -5.81
CA HIS A 86 -2.10 9.47 -6.34
C HIS A 86 -2.03 8.56 -7.56
N VAL A 87 -1.24 8.90 -8.56
CA VAL A 87 -0.99 8.05 -9.75
C VAL A 87 0.49 7.66 -9.75
N ALA A 88 0.77 6.37 -9.83
CA ALA A 88 2.12 5.82 -9.90
C ALA A 88 2.49 5.40 -11.33
N GLU A 89 1.66 4.55 -11.96
CA GLU A 89 1.92 3.96 -13.27
C GLU A 89 0.74 4.04 -14.25
N ASP A 90 -0.50 4.05 -13.77
CA ASP A 90 -1.67 4.02 -14.67
C ASP A 90 -2.00 5.43 -15.18
N LEU A 91 -1.34 5.83 -16.27
CA LEU A 91 -1.50 7.16 -16.89
C LEU A 91 -2.91 7.44 -17.45
N ARG A 92 -3.81 6.45 -17.46
CA ARG A 92 -5.19 6.62 -17.92
C ARG A 92 -6.05 7.32 -16.87
N VAL A 93 -5.67 7.19 -15.59
CA VAL A 93 -6.30 7.89 -14.48
C VAL A 93 -5.55 9.17 -14.11
N VAL A 94 -6.28 10.11 -13.53
CA VAL A 94 -5.77 11.40 -13.07
C VAL A 94 -6.20 11.60 -11.62
N ILE A 95 -5.38 12.32 -10.86
CA ILE A 95 -5.72 12.71 -9.48
C ILE A 95 -7.09 13.42 -9.47
N HIS A 96 -7.93 13.06 -8.50
CA HIS A 96 -9.34 13.46 -8.34
C HIS A 96 -10.35 12.81 -9.29
N ASP A 97 -9.95 11.85 -10.13
CA ASP A 97 -10.94 11.02 -10.84
C ASP A 97 -11.83 10.30 -9.83
N LYS A 98 -13.14 10.40 -10.05
CA LYS A 98 -14.16 9.74 -9.22
C LYS A 98 -14.43 8.35 -9.76
N ILE A 99 -14.20 7.30 -8.98
CA ILE A 99 -14.61 5.95 -9.36
C ILE A 99 -16.10 5.81 -9.04
N THR A 100 -16.89 5.42 -10.04
CA THR A 100 -18.36 5.34 -9.96
C THR A 100 -18.88 3.92 -10.00
N HIS A 101 -18.21 3.03 -10.73
CA HIS A 101 -18.57 1.62 -10.84
C HIS A 101 -17.32 0.74 -10.87
N LEU A 102 -17.48 -0.48 -10.39
CA LEU A 102 -16.54 -1.58 -10.52
C LEU A 102 -17.31 -2.75 -11.15
N ASP A 103 -16.85 -3.20 -12.32
CA ASP A 103 -17.64 -4.00 -13.25
C ASP A 103 -19.04 -3.36 -13.46
N ASP A 104 -20.10 -4.14 -13.28
CA ASP A 104 -21.50 -3.68 -13.40
C ASP A 104 -22.07 -3.16 -12.07
N GLU A 105 -21.28 -3.11 -11.00
CA GLU A 105 -21.72 -2.70 -9.65
C GLU A 105 -21.39 -1.22 -9.36
N PRO A 106 -22.38 -0.40 -8.93
CA PRO A 106 -22.10 0.96 -8.49
C PRO A 106 -21.32 0.97 -7.17
N ILE A 107 -20.44 1.97 -7.00
CA ILE A 107 -19.58 2.08 -5.81
C ILE A 107 -20.37 2.13 -4.50
N GLU A 108 -21.60 2.64 -4.49
CA GLU A 108 -22.47 2.62 -3.30
C GLU A 108 -22.75 1.19 -2.81
N HIS A 109 -23.00 0.25 -3.73
CA HIS A 109 -23.23 -1.16 -3.39
C HIS A 109 -21.95 -1.82 -2.88
N ILE A 110 -20.82 -1.54 -3.54
CA ILE A 110 -19.51 -2.00 -3.09
C ILE A 110 -19.23 -1.48 -1.67
N ARG A 111 -19.45 -0.20 -1.39
CA ARG A 111 -19.28 0.36 -0.05
C ARG A 111 -20.16 -0.33 0.97
N ASN A 112 -21.44 -0.55 0.67
CA ASN A 112 -22.35 -1.25 1.57
C ASN A 112 -21.88 -2.69 1.87
N LYS A 113 -21.30 -3.37 0.89
CA LYS A 113 -20.71 -4.71 1.06
C LYS A 113 -19.50 -4.68 2.01
N TYR A 114 -18.64 -3.67 1.89
CA TYR A 114 -17.42 -3.52 2.69
C TYR A 114 -17.58 -2.59 3.90
N LYS A 115 -18.80 -2.15 4.26
CA LYS A 115 -19.04 -1.12 5.27
C LYS A 115 -18.50 -1.40 6.68
N HIS A 116 -18.31 -2.68 7.00
CA HIS A 116 -17.77 -3.11 8.29
C HIS A 116 -16.24 -3.02 8.35
N LEU A 117 -15.59 -2.95 7.18
CA LEU A 117 -14.16 -2.73 7.01
C LEU A 117 -13.88 -1.27 6.67
N LEU A 118 -14.85 -0.58 6.06
CA LEU A 118 -14.68 0.79 5.63
C LEU A 118 -14.96 1.78 6.78
N THR A 119 -13.92 2.33 7.39
CA THR A 119 -13.94 3.45 8.33
C THR A 119 -13.69 4.80 7.63
N SER A 120 -14.05 5.92 8.26
CA SER A 120 -13.97 7.25 7.62
C SER A 120 -12.56 7.68 7.16
N ASN A 121 -11.50 6.96 7.54
CA ASN A 121 -10.10 7.24 7.22
C ASN A 121 -9.39 6.06 6.52
N ASP A 122 -10.11 5.21 5.79
CA ASP A 122 -9.49 3.96 5.32
C ASP A 122 -8.28 4.12 4.42
N SER A 123 -7.34 3.20 4.69
CA SER A 123 -6.14 2.96 3.92
C SER A 123 -6.44 2.70 2.44
N GLY A 124 -5.66 3.32 1.56
CA GLY A 124 -5.74 3.10 0.12
C GLY A 124 -5.44 1.64 -0.26
N LEU A 125 -4.89 0.86 0.67
CA LEU A 125 -4.74 -0.60 0.58
C LEU A 125 -6.06 -1.35 0.41
N LEU A 126 -7.00 -1.11 1.31
CA LEU A 126 -8.30 -1.78 1.32
C LEU A 126 -9.03 -1.46 0.01
N LEU A 127 -8.98 -0.19 -0.38
CA LEU A 127 -9.57 0.29 -1.63
C LEU A 127 -8.85 -0.27 -2.87
N GLN A 128 -7.52 -0.36 -2.87
CA GLN A 128 -6.78 -1.04 -3.96
C GLN A 128 -7.19 -2.50 -4.08
N HIS A 129 -7.36 -3.19 -2.95
CA HIS A 129 -7.83 -4.57 -2.92
C HIS A 129 -9.24 -4.69 -3.52
N ILE A 130 -10.14 -3.80 -3.12
CA ILE A 130 -11.52 -3.76 -3.62
C ILE A 130 -11.54 -3.47 -5.13
N ILE A 131 -10.67 -2.62 -5.66
CA ILE A 131 -10.64 -2.27 -7.09
C ILE A 131 -10.02 -3.39 -7.93
N ARG A 132 -8.88 -3.95 -7.51
CA ARG A 132 -8.08 -4.90 -8.31
C ARG A 132 -8.75 -6.24 -8.60
N ARG A 133 -9.79 -6.61 -7.84
CA ARG A 133 -10.59 -7.83 -8.05
C ARG A 133 -11.55 -7.74 -9.23
N ASN A 134 -11.82 -6.53 -9.72
CA ASN A 134 -12.79 -6.30 -10.78
C ASN A 134 -12.08 -6.24 -12.12
N ARG A 135 -12.79 -6.58 -13.18
CA ARG A 135 -12.25 -6.54 -14.53
C ARG A 135 -12.26 -5.13 -15.09
N PHE A 136 -13.33 -4.39 -14.83
CA PHE A 136 -13.55 -3.05 -15.33
C PHE A 136 -13.75 -2.05 -14.20
N MET A 137 -13.36 -0.81 -14.45
CA MET A 137 -13.73 0.33 -13.62
C MET A 137 -14.29 1.45 -14.48
N THR A 138 -15.29 2.14 -13.95
CA THR A 138 -15.83 3.35 -14.56
C THR A 138 -15.50 4.57 -13.73
N ILE A 139 -14.78 5.52 -14.31
CA ILE A 139 -14.42 6.80 -13.69
C ILE A 139 -15.23 7.96 -14.27
N ALA A 140 -15.51 8.96 -13.45
CA ALA A 140 -16.07 10.24 -13.82
C ALA A 140 -15.00 11.34 -13.65
N ARG A 141 -14.79 12.12 -14.71
CA ARG A 141 -13.84 13.25 -14.77
C ARG A 141 -14.56 14.46 -15.35
N GLY A 142 -14.84 15.44 -14.51
CA GLY A 142 -15.72 16.56 -14.88
C GLY A 142 -17.08 16.05 -15.36
N ASN A 143 -17.45 16.37 -16.59
CA ASN A 143 -18.74 15.98 -17.18
C ASN A 143 -18.66 14.71 -18.05
N GLN A 144 -17.56 13.96 -17.99
CA GLN A 144 -17.31 12.79 -18.82
C GLN A 144 -17.13 11.54 -17.97
N THR A 145 -17.54 10.40 -18.53
CA THR A 145 -17.38 9.08 -17.92
C THR A 145 -16.59 8.16 -18.83
N TYR A 146 -15.69 7.39 -18.25
CA TYR A 146 -14.80 6.48 -18.97
C TYR A 146 -14.84 5.11 -18.31
N THR A 147 -15.11 4.06 -19.08
CA THR A 147 -14.99 2.67 -18.63
C THR A 147 -13.72 2.07 -19.21
N MET A 148 -12.93 1.41 -18.37
CA MET A 148 -11.65 0.83 -18.77
C MET A 148 -11.34 -0.44 -17.98
N ASP A 149 -10.50 -1.30 -18.53
CA ASP A 149 -9.96 -2.45 -17.80
C ASP A 149 -9.12 -1.98 -16.60
N VAL A 150 -9.30 -2.67 -15.46
CA VAL A 150 -8.44 -2.54 -14.28
C VAL A 150 -7.11 -3.20 -14.61
N LEU A 151 -6.04 -2.40 -14.68
CA LEU A 151 -4.69 -2.91 -14.92
C LEU A 151 -3.96 -3.17 -13.62
N THR A 152 -3.29 -4.31 -13.57
CA THR A 152 -2.46 -4.70 -12.44
C THR A 152 -0.98 -4.80 -12.80
N PHE A 153 -0.14 -4.48 -11.82
CA PHE A 153 1.30 -4.28 -11.93
C PHE A 153 2.04 -5.08 -10.83
N ASN A 154 3.29 -5.45 -11.12
CA ASN A 154 4.17 -6.07 -10.13
C ASN A 154 4.82 -4.99 -9.27
N ALA A 155 5.01 -5.23 -7.96
CA ALA A 155 5.73 -4.32 -7.06
C ALA A 155 7.12 -3.93 -7.59
N LEU A 156 7.76 -4.84 -8.31
CA LEU A 156 9.11 -4.66 -8.87
C LEU A 156 9.16 -3.59 -9.98
N ASN A 157 8.03 -3.30 -10.62
CA ASN A 157 7.95 -2.26 -11.66
C ASN A 157 7.52 -0.89 -11.12
N LEU A 158 7.05 -0.82 -9.86
CA LEU A 158 6.77 0.43 -9.15
C LEU A 158 8.06 1.12 -8.68
N THR A 159 9.15 0.96 -9.44
CA THR A 159 10.42 1.70 -9.33
C THR A 159 10.16 3.12 -9.80
N VAL A 160 9.43 3.89 -8.99
CA VAL A 160 9.40 5.34 -9.15
C VAL A 160 10.61 5.87 -8.40
N ASP A 161 11.66 6.08 -9.17
CA ASP A 161 12.93 6.59 -8.68
C ASP A 161 12.74 7.90 -7.91
N PRO A 162 13.46 8.10 -6.79
CA PRO A 162 13.33 9.30 -5.99
C PRO A 162 13.74 10.54 -6.80
N TYR A 163 13.03 11.64 -6.67
CA TYR A 163 13.37 12.86 -7.41
C TYR A 163 13.29 14.13 -6.57
N PHE A 164 14.11 15.10 -6.94
CA PHE A 164 14.08 16.43 -6.35
C PHE A 164 13.06 17.31 -7.08
N LYS A 165 12.05 17.75 -6.34
CA LYS A 165 11.16 18.83 -6.73
C LYS A 165 11.74 20.15 -6.21
N LEU A 166 11.97 21.09 -7.12
CA LEU A 166 12.29 22.47 -6.77
C LEU A 166 11.03 23.12 -6.20
N THR A 167 11.14 23.73 -5.03
CA THR A 167 10.12 24.64 -4.52
C THR A 167 10.43 26.05 -4.98
N ASP A 168 9.45 26.96 -4.90
CA ASP A 168 9.64 28.36 -5.29
C ASP A 168 10.55 29.14 -4.31
N GLU A 169 11.02 28.49 -3.25
CA GLU A 169 11.94 29.05 -2.26
C GLU A 169 13.39 28.86 -2.71
N SER A 170 14.16 29.94 -2.70
CA SER A 170 15.48 30.01 -3.34
C SER A 170 16.55 29.05 -2.79
N ASN A 171 16.34 28.40 -1.64
CA ASN A 171 17.29 27.47 -1.01
C ASN A 171 16.58 26.24 -0.37
N HIS A 172 15.43 25.83 -0.91
CA HIS A 172 14.72 24.65 -0.41
C HIS A 172 14.46 23.64 -1.53
N LEU A 173 14.70 22.36 -1.23
CA LEU A 173 14.48 21.25 -2.14
C LEU A 173 13.60 20.21 -1.47
N GLU A 174 12.62 19.70 -2.20
CA GLU A 174 11.83 18.56 -1.74
C GLU A 174 12.35 17.29 -2.41
N LEU A 175 12.92 16.36 -1.63
CA LEU A 175 13.25 15.02 -2.10
C LEU A 175 12.03 14.13 -1.95
N ARG A 176 11.38 13.82 -3.07
CA ARG A 176 10.25 12.91 -3.07
C ARG A 176 10.70 11.48 -3.30
N VAL A 177 10.34 10.60 -2.37
CA VAL A 177 10.62 9.16 -2.42
C VAL A 177 9.31 8.41 -2.42
N SER A 178 8.91 7.93 -3.57
CA SER A 178 7.61 7.28 -3.83
C SER A 178 7.55 5.81 -3.44
N HIS A 179 8.69 5.13 -3.44
CA HIS A 179 8.84 3.73 -3.03
C HIS A 179 10.25 3.55 -2.47
N LEU A 180 10.48 2.57 -1.58
CA LEU A 180 11.84 2.18 -1.14
C LEU A 180 12.34 0.93 -1.86
N ASN A 181 12.09 0.80 -3.17
CA ASN A 181 12.62 -0.29 -4.02
C ASN A 181 13.44 0.29 -5.18
N PHE A 182 14.28 1.29 -4.94
CA PHE A 182 15.15 1.90 -5.96
C PHE A 182 16.60 1.47 -5.75
N ASP A 183 17.40 1.58 -6.80
CA ASP A 183 18.85 1.38 -6.67
C ASP A 183 19.42 2.42 -5.72
N ILE A 184 20.08 1.98 -4.64
CA ILE A 184 20.60 2.87 -3.60
C ILE A 184 21.61 3.88 -4.15
N ASP A 185 22.28 3.53 -5.25
CA ASP A 185 23.24 4.39 -5.95
C ASP A 185 22.54 5.48 -6.78
N PHE A 186 21.23 5.35 -7.02
CA PHE A 186 20.43 6.38 -7.70
C PHE A 186 20.30 7.66 -6.86
N ILE A 187 20.25 7.56 -5.52
CA ILE A 187 20.24 8.75 -4.65
C ILE A 187 21.50 9.58 -4.84
N GLU A 188 22.67 8.93 -4.91
CA GLU A 188 23.94 9.63 -5.13
C GLU A 188 23.97 10.30 -6.50
N GLN A 189 23.51 9.60 -7.55
CA GLN A 189 23.42 10.18 -8.89
C GLN A 189 22.47 11.40 -8.93
N MET A 190 21.37 11.36 -8.19
CA MET A 190 20.46 12.50 -8.07
C MET A 190 21.06 13.65 -7.27
N LEU A 191 21.74 13.36 -6.16
CA LEU A 191 22.47 14.39 -5.41
C LEU A 191 23.52 15.07 -6.29
N ASP A 192 24.29 14.28 -7.06
CA ASP A 192 25.29 14.81 -8.00
C ASP A 192 24.66 15.67 -9.10
N ARG A 193 23.51 15.25 -9.65
CA ARG A 193 22.78 16.04 -10.65
C ARG A 193 22.34 17.41 -10.11
N TYR A 194 21.96 17.49 -8.84
CA TYR A 194 21.51 18.73 -8.19
C TYR A 194 22.63 19.45 -7.44
N ARG A 195 23.86 18.94 -7.45
CA ARG A 195 25.02 19.48 -6.71
C ARG A 195 25.33 20.94 -6.99
N HIS A 196 25.07 21.42 -8.20
CA HIS A 196 25.24 22.83 -8.58
C HIS A 196 24.22 23.78 -7.92
N LYS A 197 23.14 23.23 -7.34
CA LYS A 197 22.11 23.95 -6.59
C LYS A 197 22.17 23.69 -5.09
N ILE A 198 22.83 22.60 -4.69
CA ILE A 198 23.02 22.24 -3.28
C ILE A 198 24.27 22.98 -2.78
N ASN A 199 24.03 23.97 -1.93
CA ASN A 199 25.05 24.63 -1.11
C ASN A 199 24.83 24.29 0.36
N ASP A 200 25.70 24.76 1.25
CA ASP A 200 25.61 24.47 2.69
C ASP A 200 24.31 24.99 3.32
N ASP A 201 23.73 26.06 2.76
CA ASP A 201 22.47 26.68 3.21
C ASP A 201 21.21 26.01 2.64
N THR A 202 21.37 25.03 1.74
CA THR A 202 20.24 24.34 1.13
C THR A 202 19.57 23.47 2.18
N THR A 203 18.24 23.56 2.26
CA THR A 203 17.43 22.74 3.15
C THR A 203 16.60 21.74 2.37
N PHE A 204 16.35 20.59 2.98
CA PHE A 204 15.55 19.54 2.37
C PHE A 204 14.29 19.25 3.18
N THR A 205 13.19 19.02 2.46
CA THR A 205 12.07 18.23 2.94
C THR A 205 12.15 16.84 2.32
N LEU A 206 12.16 15.80 3.14
CA LEU A 206 11.98 14.42 2.66
C LEU A 206 10.49 14.12 2.56
N ASN A 207 9.98 13.96 1.35
CA ASN A 207 8.57 13.69 1.09
C ASN A 207 8.34 12.19 0.87
N LEU A 208 7.71 11.55 1.86
CA LEU A 208 7.35 10.13 1.90
C LEU A 208 5.84 9.89 1.73
N THR A 209 5.07 10.90 1.31
CA THR A 209 3.61 10.76 1.13
C THR A 209 3.30 9.65 0.13
N GLY A 210 2.42 8.71 0.48
CA GLY A 210 2.08 7.56 -0.34
C GLY A 210 3.15 6.45 -0.41
N ASN A 211 4.30 6.61 0.25
CA ASN A 211 5.37 5.61 0.25
C ASN A 211 5.13 4.56 1.35
N ARG A 212 5.07 3.29 0.95
CA ARG A 212 4.73 2.17 1.85
C ARG A 212 5.95 1.34 2.26
N GLY A 213 7.14 1.83 1.95
CA GLY A 213 8.39 1.12 2.14
C GLY A 213 8.79 0.32 0.91
N GLY A 214 9.36 -0.85 1.14
CA GLY A 214 10.02 -1.70 0.14
C GLY A 214 10.99 -2.66 0.83
N GLU A 215 11.56 -3.58 0.08
CA GLU A 215 12.51 -4.60 0.56
C GLU A 215 13.92 -4.04 0.81
N ILE A 216 14.13 -2.72 0.60
CA ILE A 216 15.44 -2.09 0.83
C ILE A 216 15.92 -2.31 2.26
N TYR A 217 17.23 -2.55 2.36
CA TYR A 217 17.99 -2.44 3.58
C TYR A 217 17.94 -0.99 4.10
N LEU A 218 16.99 -0.69 4.99
CA LEU A 218 16.72 0.65 5.53
C LEU A 218 17.99 1.35 6.06
N LYS A 219 18.89 0.59 6.67
CA LYS A 219 20.18 1.10 7.15
C LYS A 219 21.08 1.61 6.02
N GLY A 220 21.08 0.96 4.86
CA GLY A 220 21.80 1.44 3.69
C GLY A 220 21.26 2.79 3.19
N LEU A 221 19.93 2.94 3.17
CA LEU A 221 19.28 4.18 2.76
C LEU A 221 19.61 5.32 3.73
N ILE A 222 19.53 5.05 5.04
CA ILE A 222 19.93 6.00 6.08
C ILE A 222 21.37 6.45 5.85
N ASN A 223 22.31 5.53 5.63
CA ASN A 223 23.72 5.84 5.39
C ASN A 223 23.92 6.75 4.16
N LYS A 224 23.19 6.52 3.06
CA LYS A 224 23.29 7.37 1.87
C LYS A 224 22.67 8.75 2.08
N LEU A 225 21.58 8.83 2.84
CA LEU A 225 20.97 10.09 3.24
C LEU A 225 21.79 10.83 4.31
N GLU A 226 22.79 10.22 4.97
CA GLU A 226 23.66 10.91 5.94
C GLU A 226 24.33 12.14 5.32
N ILE A 227 24.68 12.07 4.03
CA ILE A 227 25.33 13.15 3.28
C ILE A 227 24.53 14.46 3.36
N ILE A 228 23.20 14.38 3.30
CA ILE A 228 22.30 15.53 3.39
C ILE A 228 21.53 15.58 4.71
N SER A 229 21.81 14.69 5.66
CA SER A 229 20.98 14.51 6.86
C SER A 229 20.89 15.75 7.74
N SER A 230 21.97 16.53 7.83
CA SER A 230 22.01 17.81 8.57
C SER A 230 21.18 18.92 7.89
N GLN A 231 20.92 18.77 6.60
CA GLN A 231 20.17 19.69 5.76
C GLN A 231 18.69 19.29 5.64
N ILE A 232 18.33 18.04 5.93
CA ILE A 232 16.93 17.62 6.09
C ILE A 232 16.35 18.35 7.31
N LYS A 233 15.40 19.25 7.07
CA LYS A 233 14.73 20.02 8.14
C LYS A 233 13.35 19.49 8.46
N SER A 234 12.75 18.76 7.54
CA SER A 234 11.44 18.16 7.76
C SER A 234 11.18 16.93 6.92
N ILE A 235 10.19 16.15 7.37
CA ILE A 235 9.65 15.01 6.65
C ILE A 235 8.16 15.24 6.42
N LYS A 236 7.67 14.93 5.22
CA LYS A 236 6.23 14.90 4.93
C LYS A 236 5.79 13.44 4.84
N ILE A 237 4.77 13.10 5.62
CA ILE A 237 4.05 11.83 5.59
C ILE A 237 2.58 12.08 5.30
N ASP A 238 1.85 11.03 4.99
CA ASP A 238 0.38 11.07 4.95
C ASP A 238 -0.19 9.75 5.51
N GLU A 239 -1.52 9.63 5.53
CA GLU A 239 -2.24 8.45 6.02
C GLU A 239 -1.86 7.14 5.29
N TYR A 240 -1.11 7.25 4.19
CA TYR A 240 -0.66 6.13 3.37
C TYR A 240 0.84 5.84 3.52
N THR A 241 1.60 6.65 4.26
CA THR A 241 2.98 6.33 4.62
C THR A 241 2.99 5.13 5.57
N ALA A 242 3.66 4.05 5.17
CA ALA A 242 3.63 2.79 5.92
C ALA A 242 4.98 2.04 5.88
N GLY A 243 5.08 0.97 6.68
CA GLY A 243 6.22 0.06 6.68
C GLY A 243 7.58 0.76 6.85
N ASN A 244 8.55 0.39 6.02
CA ASN A 244 9.92 0.95 6.09
C ASN A 244 9.97 2.47 5.86
N ALA A 245 9.00 3.06 5.16
CA ALA A 245 8.94 4.51 5.00
C ALA A 245 8.52 5.22 6.30
N LEU A 246 7.57 4.63 7.04
CA LEU A 246 7.18 5.14 8.35
C LEU A 246 8.30 4.95 9.39
N LEU A 247 9.02 3.81 9.34
CA LEU A 247 10.22 3.61 10.15
C LEU A 247 11.31 4.65 9.85
N LEU A 248 11.50 5.02 8.58
CA LEU A 248 12.42 6.09 8.20
C LEU A 248 11.99 7.44 8.78
N ALA A 249 10.70 7.78 8.73
CA ALA A 249 10.16 9.00 9.31
C ALA A 249 10.41 9.05 10.82
N ASN A 250 10.07 7.98 11.56
CA ASN A 250 10.26 7.87 13.00
C ASN A 250 11.75 7.98 13.39
N PHE A 251 12.65 7.40 12.59
CA PHE A 251 14.09 7.52 12.82
C PHE A 251 14.57 8.98 12.80
N TYR A 252 14.15 9.77 11.82
CA TYR A 252 14.52 11.18 11.76
C TYR A 252 13.79 12.03 12.81
N GLU A 253 12.54 11.69 13.14
CA GLU A 253 11.80 12.33 14.24
C GLU A 253 12.54 12.17 15.56
N SER A 254 13.04 10.97 15.87
CA SER A 254 13.88 10.72 17.05
C SER A 254 15.20 11.52 17.09
N LYS A 255 15.62 12.04 15.93
CA LYS A 255 16.77 12.96 15.79
C LYS A 255 16.38 14.44 15.88
N GLY A 256 15.11 14.74 16.19
CA GLY A 256 14.59 16.10 16.32
C GLY A 256 14.18 16.75 15.00
N ILE A 257 14.05 15.99 13.91
CA ILE A 257 13.52 16.50 12.64
C ILE A 257 11.99 16.57 12.70
N GLN A 258 11.42 17.67 12.23
CA GLN A 258 9.97 17.85 12.25
C GLN A 258 9.28 16.96 11.21
N VAL A 259 8.29 16.18 11.65
CA VAL A 259 7.41 15.39 10.77
C VAL A 259 6.07 16.12 10.59
N TYR A 260 5.63 16.28 9.34
CA TYR A 260 4.36 16.89 8.98
C TYR A 260 3.45 15.87 8.30
N GLY A 261 2.17 15.88 8.67
CA GLY A 261 1.15 15.00 8.11
C GLY A 261 0.42 14.18 9.17
N GLU A 262 -0.62 13.47 8.78
CA GLU A 262 -1.36 12.59 9.67
C GLU A 262 -0.77 11.18 9.60
N ASN A 263 -0.33 10.65 10.75
CA ASN A 263 0.06 9.25 10.87
C ASN A 263 -1.17 8.42 11.24
N THR A 264 -1.79 7.81 10.23
CA THR A 264 -2.77 6.71 10.43
C THR A 264 -2.26 5.40 9.85
N GLY A 265 -0.99 5.37 9.42
CA GLY A 265 -0.36 4.21 8.81
C GLY A 265 0.02 3.18 9.87
N VAL A 266 -0.26 1.90 9.61
CA VAL A 266 0.23 0.82 10.45
C VAL A 266 1.70 0.54 10.09
N ILE A 267 2.57 0.43 11.10
CA ILE A 267 3.95 -0.01 10.90
C ILE A 267 3.91 -1.48 10.47
N HIS A 268 4.37 -1.75 9.24
CA HIS A 268 4.56 -3.11 8.74
C HIS A 268 6.05 -3.32 8.50
N ASP A 269 6.75 -3.87 9.48
CA ASP A 269 8.09 -4.37 9.24
C ASP A 269 7.98 -5.69 8.46
N GLU A 270 8.40 -5.67 7.19
CA GLU A 270 8.39 -6.86 6.33
C GLU A 270 9.32 -7.96 6.86
N SER A 271 10.34 -7.61 7.64
CA SER A 271 11.26 -8.56 8.29
C SER A 271 10.58 -9.37 9.41
N LEU A 272 9.44 -8.89 9.92
CA LEU A 272 8.62 -9.58 10.93
C LEU A 272 7.49 -10.42 10.30
N CYS A 273 7.46 -10.57 8.97
CA CYS A 273 6.47 -11.41 8.30
C CYS A 273 6.99 -12.85 8.11
N ARG A 274 6.12 -13.83 8.28
CA ARG A 274 6.35 -15.22 7.84
C ARG A 274 5.72 -15.47 6.48
N TYR A 275 6.36 -16.35 5.72
CA TYR A 275 5.92 -16.80 4.42
C TYR A 275 5.77 -18.32 4.45
N VAL A 276 4.59 -18.81 4.13
CA VAL A 276 4.29 -20.25 4.12
C VAL A 276 3.60 -20.62 2.82
N GLU A 277 4.13 -21.61 2.11
CA GLU A 277 3.44 -22.16 0.94
C GLU A 277 2.17 -22.89 1.39
N ILE A 278 1.01 -22.44 0.91
CA ILE A 278 -0.29 -23.03 1.22
C ILE A 278 -0.78 -23.98 0.12
N GLY A 279 -0.12 -24.01 -1.03
CA GLY A 279 -0.30 -24.98 -2.12
C GLY A 279 -0.53 -24.30 -3.47
N ASN A 280 -0.32 -25.03 -4.56
CA ASN A 280 -0.45 -24.54 -5.95
C ASN A 280 0.31 -23.23 -6.21
N GLY A 281 1.50 -23.05 -5.62
CA GLY A 281 2.30 -21.82 -5.75
C GLY A 281 1.79 -20.62 -4.95
N PHE A 282 0.68 -20.76 -4.21
CA PHE A 282 0.21 -19.71 -3.30
C PHE A 282 1.03 -19.69 -2.01
N ILE A 283 1.42 -18.49 -1.61
CA ILE A 283 2.20 -18.23 -0.40
C ILE A 283 1.37 -17.34 0.53
N LEU A 284 1.13 -17.76 1.76
CA LEU A 284 0.55 -16.94 2.80
C LEU A 284 1.65 -16.10 3.47
N LYS A 285 1.50 -14.77 3.40
CA LYS A 285 2.27 -13.81 4.21
C LYS A 285 1.44 -13.39 5.40
N TYR A 286 1.98 -13.48 6.62
CA TYR A 286 1.32 -13.06 7.84
C TYR A 286 2.33 -12.57 8.90
N PRO A 287 1.94 -11.65 9.81
CA PRO A 287 2.85 -11.13 10.83
C PRO A 287 3.18 -12.19 11.90
N ASN A 288 4.41 -12.17 12.40
CA ASN A 288 4.94 -13.16 13.36
C ASN A 288 4.44 -12.94 14.81
N GLN A 289 3.89 -11.76 15.11
CA GLN A 289 3.22 -11.39 16.38
C GLN A 289 2.12 -10.33 16.10
N PRO A 290 1.06 -10.23 16.92
CA PRO A 290 0.22 -9.03 16.93
C PRO A 290 1.08 -7.84 17.34
N ILE A 291 1.21 -6.84 16.45
CA ILE A 291 1.97 -5.62 16.73
C ILE A 291 1.13 -4.80 17.74
N SER A 292 1.53 -4.81 19.01
CA SER A 292 1.00 -3.85 20.00
C SER A 292 1.67 -2.49 19.78
N LEU A 293 0.89 -1.41 19.90
CA LEU A 293 1.40 -0.03 19.94
C LEU A 293 2.44 0.17 21.07
N ASP A 294 2.42 -0.69 22.09
CA ASP A 294 3.35 -0.65 23.23
C ASP A 294 4.76 -1.16 22.89
N MET A 295 4.95 -1.77 21.72
CA MET A 295 6.27 -2.28 21.28
C MET A 295 7.10 -1.23 20.52
N ILE A 296 6.63 0.02 20.50
CA ILE A 296 7.30 1.18 19.86
C ILE A 296 8.14 1.97 20.88
N GLU A 297 8.14 1.62 22.17
CA GLU A 297 9.04 2.20 23.20
C GLU A 297 10.43 1.53 23.25
#